data_AF-A0A527DZY5-F1
#
_entry.id   AF-A0A527DZY5-F1
#
_cell.length_a   1.000
_cell.length_b   1.000
_cell.length_c   1.000
_cell.angle_alpha   90.00
_cell.angle_beta   90.00
_cell.angle_gamma   90.00
#
_symmetry.space_group_name_H-M   'P 1'
#
loop_
_entity.id
_entity.type
_entity.pdbx_description
1 polymer ?
#
loop_
_entity_poly.entity_id
_entity_poly.type
_entity_poly.pdbx_seq_one_letter_code
_entity_poly.pdbx_strand_id
1 'polypeptide(L)' 'MLRIECPCCGPRDHDEFRYGGDASVRRPAHDDPDPEAWYAYVYV' A
#
# COMPACT_ATOMS: atom_id res chain seq x y z
N MET A 1 1.37 -13.76 18.05
CA MET A 1 2.02 -12.48 17.79
C MET A 1 2.76 -12.59 16.47
N LEU A 2 2.30 -11.90 15.43
CA LEU A 2 2.96 -11.94 14.12
C LEU A 2 4.24 -11.08 14.20
N ARG A 3 5.34 -11.55 13.61
CA ARG A 3 6.60 -10.81 13.52
C ARG A 3 6.82 -10.39 12.07
N ILE A 4 7.21 -9.14 11.87
CA ILE A 4 7.45 -8.55 10.54
C ILE A 4 8.92 -8.12 10.47
N GLU A 5 9.61 -8.53 9.40
CA GLU A 5 11.00 -8.16 9.12
C GLU A 5 11.06 -6.74 8.54
N CYS A 6 11.22 -5.73 9.40
CA CYS A 6 11.40 -4.36 8.96
C CYS A 6 12.78 -4.20 8.30
N PRO A 7 12.87 -3.73 7.04
CA PRO A 7 14.15 -3.57 6.34
C PRO A 7 15.15 -2.63 7.03
N CYS A 8 14.67 -1.72 7.89
CA CYS A 8 15.50 -0.74 8.60
C CYS A 8 15.73 -1.08 10.07
N CYS A 9 14.82 -1.86 10.69
CA CYS A 9 14.79 -2.06 12.15
C CYS A 9 14.90 -3.54 12.59
N GLY A 10 14.91 -4.49 11.65
CA GLY A 10 14.92 -5.93 11.92
C GLY A 10 13.54 -6.50 12.28
N PRO A 11 13.47 -7.69 12.92
CA PRO A 11 12.22 -8.33 13.29
C PRO A 11 11.49 -7.57 14.40
N ARG A 12 10.27 -7.10 14.14
CA ARG A 12 9.42 -6.33 15.09
C ARG A 12 8.04 -6.95 15.19
N ASP A 13 7.27 -6.52 16.18
CA ASP A 13 5.91 -7.00 16.41
C ASP A 13 4.92 -6.29 15.47
N HIS A 14 3.90 -7.02 14.99
CA HIS A 14 2.94 -6.53 13.99
C HIS A 14 2.11 -5.33 14.44
N ASP A 15 1.94 -5.12 15.75
CA ASP A 15 1.23 -3.99 16.36
C ASP A 15 1.92 -2.63 16.12
N GLU A 16 3.21 -2.64 15.79
CA GLU A 16 3.97 -1.44 15.36
C GLU A 16 3.71 -1.03 13.90
N PHE A 17 3.02 -1.88 13.13
CA PHE A 17 2.78 -1.66 11.71
C PHE A 17 1.31 -1.38 11.42
N ARG A 18 1.07 -0.75 10.28
CA ARG A 18 -0.27 -0.60 9.70
C ARG A 18 -0.34 -1.41 8.41
N TYR A 19 -1.43 -2.14 8.23
CA TYR A 19 -1.67 -2.87 6.99
C TYR A 19 -2.10 -1.88 5.90
N GLY A 20 -1.27 -1.75 4.86
CA GLY A 20 -1.47 -0.79 3.77
C GLY A 20 -2.28 -1.30 2.59
N GLY A 21 -2.77 -2.54 2.61
CA GLY A 21 -3.46 -3.16 1.48
C GLY A 21 -2.53 -3.77 0.44
N ASP A 22 -3.00 -3.88 -0.81
CA ASP A 22 -2.27 -4.47 -1.93
C ASP A 22 -1.18 -3.53 -2.46
N ALA A 23 0.08 -3.95 -2.33
CA ALA A 23 1.23 -3.18 -2.77
C ALA A 23 1.44 -3.15 -4.30
N SER A 24 0.65 -3.90 -5.07
CA SER A 24 0.73 -3.93 -6.54
C SER A 24 -0.10 -2.83 -7.23
N VAL A 25 -1.06 -2.23 -6.51
CA VAL A 25 -1.91 -1.14 -7.01
C VAL A 25 -1.07 0.11 -7.26
N ARG A 26 -1.11 0.61 -8.50
CA ARG A 26 -0.35 1.79 -8.92
C ARG A 26 -1.26 3.01 -9.01
N ARG A 27 -0.82 4.11 -8.41
CA ARG A 27 -1.46 5.41 -8.56
C ARG A 27 -1.31 5.92 -10.00
N PRO A 28 -2.38 6.35 -10.67
CA PRO A 28 -2.30 7.02 -11.96
C PRO A 28 -1.42 8.28 -11.92
N ALA A 29 -0.93 8.71 -13.09
CA ALA A 29 -0.26 10.00 -13.22
C ALA A 29 -1.24 11.13 -12.87
N HIS A 30 -0.74 12.27 -12.38
CA HIS A 30 -1.61 13.33 -11.91
C HIS A 30 -2.47 13.95 -13.04
N ASP A 31 -1.92 13.97 -14.24
CA ASP A 31 -2.53 14.44 -15.48
C ASP A 31 -3.19 13.33 -16.29
N ASP A 32 -3.34 12.12 -15.72
CA ASP A 32 -4.04 11.01 -16.38
C ASP A 32 -5.52 11.38 -16.58
N PRO A 33 -5.99 11.46 -17.84
CA PRO A 33 -7.36 11.87 -18.13
C PRO A 33 -8.38 10.74 -17.97
N ASP A 34 -7.96 9.49 -17.70
CA ASP A 34 -8.86 8.34 -17.57
C ASP A 34 -9.54 8.30 -16.19
N PRO A 35 -10.85 8.59 -16.09
CA PRO A 35 -11.56 8.55 -14.82
C PRO A 35 -11.69 7.14 -14.24
N GLU A 36 -11.69 6.08 -15.08
CA GLU A 36 -11.79 4.70 -14.61
C GLU A 36 -10.50 4.26 -13.92
N ALA A 37 -9.34 4.68 -14.43
CA ALA A 37 -8.05 4.44 -13.78
C ALA A 37 -8.02 5.06 -12.36
N TRP A 38 -8.56 6.27 -12.20
CA TRP A 38 -8.69 6.92 -10.90
C TRP A 38 -9.70 6.22 -9.98
N TYR A 39 -10.87 5.82 -10.51
CA TYR A 39 -11.87 5.08 -9.76
C TYR A 39 -11.29 3.76 -9.21
N ALA A 40 -10.62 2.99 -10.07
CA ALA A 40 -9.98 1.74 -9.69
C ALA A 40 -8.92 1.97 -8.59
N TYR A 41 -8.05 2.97 -8.73
CA TYR A 41 -7.03 3.26 -7.72
C TYR A 41 -7.59 3.64 -6.34
N VAL A 42 -8.73 4.32 -6.29
CA VAL A 42 -9.29 4.86 -5.03
C VAL A 42 -10.23 3.87 -4.35
N TYR A 43 -10.99 3.10 -5.11
CA TYR A 43 -12.13 2.34 -4.58
C TYR A 43 -12.07 0.83 -4.79
N VAL A 44 -11.16 0.33 -5.63
CA VAL A 44 -11.02 -1.11 -5.94
C VAL A 44 -9.71 -1.63 -5.37
#